data_AF-A0A0B5DZV5-F1
#
_entry.id   AF-A0A0B5DZV5-F1
#
_cell.length_a   1.000
_cell.length_b   1.000
_cell.length_c   1.000
_cell.angle_alpha   90.00
_cell.angle_beta   90.00
_cell.angle_gamma   90.00
#
_symmetry.space_group_name_H-M   'P 1'
#
loop_
_entity.id
_entity.type
_entity.pdbx_description
1 polymer ?
#
loop_
_entity_poly.entity_id
_entity_poly.type
_entity_poly.pdbx_seq_one_letter_code
_entity_poly.pdbx_strand_id
1 'polypeptide(L)'
;MLAAAITGRCDVIVTQNLVDFPVDALTPFSIDVQHPDEFLVNHLHLAPGLLCASVRKVRARLKNPLYSVDYYLGTLTQTDLVATAAELGGFAELL
;
A
#
# COMPACT_ATOMS: atom_id res chain seq x y z
N MET A 1 16.08 4.78 -5.81
CA MET A 1 15.01 4.05 -6.54
C MET A 1 14.40 4.81 -7.73
N LEU A 2 14.95 5.97 -8.16
CA LEU A 2 14.38 6.76 -9.26
C LEU A 2 14.70 6.22 -10.67
N ALA A 3 15.94 5.74 -10.90
CA ALA A 3 16.37 5.24 -12.21
C ALA A 3 15.61 3.98 -12.70
N ALA A 4 15.09 3.16 -11.79
CA ALA A 4 14.31 1.97 -12.13
C ALA A 4 12.87 2.31 -12.55
N ALA A 5 12.23 3.30 -11.92
CA ALA A 5 10.88 3.73 -12.26
C ALA A 5 10.80 4.35 -13.67
N ILE A 6 11.81 5.15 -14.04
CA ILE A 6 11.92 5.77 -15.37
C ILE A 6 12.11 4.71 -16.47
N THR A 7 12.83 3.63 -16.18
CA THR A 7 13.09 2.57 -17.16
C THR A 7 11.91 1.59 -17.30
N GLY A 8 11.06 1.49 -16.28
CA GLY A 8 9.94 0.54 -16.22
C GLY A 8 8.62 1.00 -16.85
N ARG A 9 8.50 2.26 -17.30
CA ARG A 9 7.20 2.89 -17.65
C ARG A 9 6.17 2.76 -16.51
N CYS A 10 6.57 3.04 -15.28
CA CYS A 10 5.61 3.12 -14.19
C CYS A 10 4.90 4.47 -14.24
N ASP A 11 3.56 4.47 -14.32
CA ASP A 11 2.75 5.69 -14.28
C ASP A 11 2.68 6.30 -12.86
N VAL A 12 2.88 5.47 -11.82
CA VAL A 12 2.87 5.90 -10.40
C VAL A 12 4.04 5.29 -9.62
N ILE A 13 4.74 6.12 -8.85
CA ILE A 13 5.66 5.71 -7.79
C ILE A 13 4.91 5.74 -6.45
N VAL A 14 4.88 4.60 -5.76
CA VAL A 14 4.24 4.46 -4.44
C VAL A 14 5.32 4.48 -3.35
N THR A 15 5.36 5.52 -2.51
CA THR A 15 6.43 5.72 -1.51
C THR A 15 5.96 6.48 -0.27
N GLN A 16 6.49 6.13 0.92
CA GLN A 16 6.22 6.86 2.16
C GLN A 16 6.93 8.22 2.17
N ASN A 17 8.10 8.32 1.55
CA ASN A 17 8.86 9.56 1.48
C ASN A 17 8.48 10.33 0.23
N LEU A 18 7.47 11.18 0.31
CA LEU A 18 7.07 12.06 -0.80
C LEU A 18 8.07 13.21 -1.01
N VAL A 19 8.77 13.62 0.06
CA VAL A 19 9.74 14.74 0.05
C VAL A 19 10.94 14.47 -0.86
N ASP A 20 11.34 13.21 -0.98
CA ASP A 20 12.45 12.79 -1.84
C ASP A 20 12.08 12.81 -3.34
N PHE A 21 10.81 13.08 -3.65
CA PHE A 21 10.25 13.05 -5.00
C PHE A 21 9.48 14.34 -5.29
N PRO A 22 10.17 15.49 -5.39
CA PRO A 22 9.53 16.75 -5.71
C PRO A 22 8.86 16.66 -7.08
N VAL A 23 7.61 17.13 -7.15
CA VAL A 23 6.76 17.09 -8.36
C VAL A 23 7.51 17.65 -9.57
N ASP A 24 8.21 18.76 -9.41
CA ASP A 24 8.97 19.43 -10.48
C ASP A 24 10.03 18.53 -11.15
N ALA A 25 10.61 17.58 -10.42
CA ALA A 25 11.58 16.63 -10.95
C ALA A 25 10.92 15.47 -11.69
N LEU A 26 9.63 15.22 -11.46
CA LEU A 26 8.86 14.10 -12.02
C LEU A 26 7.95 14.50 -13.17
N THR A 27 7.53 15.77 -13.23
CA THR A 27 6.72 16.35 -14.33
C THR A 27 7.26 16.01 -15.72
N PRO A 28 8.59 16.06 -15.99
CA PRO A 28 9.13 15.72 -17.32
C PRO A 28 8.94 14.25 -17.72
N PHE A 29 8.69 13.36 -16.75
CA PHE A 29 8.55 11.93 -16.96
C PHE A 29 7.09 11.45 -16.89
N SER A 30 6.14 12.34 -16.61
CA SER A 30 4.72 12.02 -16.41
C SER A 30 4.50 10.91 -15.36
N ILE A 31 5.33 10.92 -14.30
CA ILE A 31 5.26 9.96 -13.21
C ILE A 31 4.60 10.65 -12.01
N ASP A 32 3.45 10.13 -11.57
CA ASP A 32 2.83 10.57 -10.34
C ASP A 32 3.47 9.88 -9.12
N VAL A 33 3.41 10.54 -7.98
CA VAL A 33 3.85 9.96 -6.70
C VAL A 33 2.67 9.92 -5.75
N GLN A 34 2.43 8.75 -5.16
CA GLN A 34 1.33 8.55 -4.23
C GLN A 34 1.82 7.88 -2.94
N HIS A 35 1.20 8.25 -1.82
CA HIS A 35 1.45 7.59 -0.56
C HIS A 35 0.90 6.15 -0.59
N PRO A 36 1.60 5.13 -0.05
CA PRO A 36 1.14 3.75 -0.01
C PRO A 36 -0.23 3.59 0.65
N ASP A 37 -0.49 4.36 1.71
CA ASP A 37 -1.77 4.30 2.43
C ASP A 37 -2.93 4.75 1.53
N GLU A 38 -2.74 5.84 0.79
CA GLU A 38 -3.74 6.36 -0.13
C GLU A 38 -3.95 5.42 -1.33
N PHE A 39 -2.86 4.88 -1.89
CA PHE A 39 -2.91 3.92 -2.99
C PHE A 39 -3.72 2.68 -2.61
N LEU A 40 -3.45 2.10 -1.43
CA LEU A 40 -4.13 0.89 -0.98
C LEU A 40 -5.62 1.14 -0.67
N VAL A 41 -5.97 2.27 -0.07
CA VAL A 41 -7.38 2.67 0.15
C VAL A 41 -8.12 2.80 -1.18
N ASN A 42 -7.53 3.48 -2.17
CA ASN A 42 -8.15 3.62 -3.50
C ASN A 42 -8.39 2.25 -4.17
N HIS A 43 -7.42 1.34 -4.07
CA HIS A 43 -7.57 -0.02 -4.59
C HIS A 43 -8.57 -0.86 -3.79
N LEU A 44 -8.70 -0.63 -2.48
CA LEU A 44 -9.69 -1.29 -1.64
C LEU A 44 -11.10 -0.87 -2.05
N HIS A 45 -11.33 0.42 -2.31
CA HIS A 45 -12.60 0.92 -2.82
C HIS A 45 -12.91 0.42 -4.24
N LEU A 46 -11.89 0.30 -5.09
CA LEU A 46 -12.06 -0.17 -6.47
C LEU A 46 -12.40 -1.67 -6.53
N ALA A 47 -11.73 -2.49 -5.72
CA ALA A 47 -11.84 -3.94 -5.79
C ALA A 47 -11.65 -4.62 -4.42
N PRO A 48 -12.61 -4.46 -3.49
CA PRO A 48 -12.43 -4.85 -2.09
C PRO A 48 -12.16 -6.35 -1.93
N GLY A 49 -12.86 -7.20 -2.68
CA GLY A 49 -12.67 -8.65 -2.61
C GLY A 49 -11.29 -9.11 -3.09
N LEU A 50 -10.75 -8.50 -4.16
CA LEU A 50 -9.41 -8.84 -4.68
C LEU A 50 -8.32 -8.37 -3.73
N LEU A 51 -8.47 -7.16 -3.17
CA LEU A 51 -7.51 -6.65 -2.21
C LEU A 51 -7.53 -7.47 -0.91
N CYS A 52 -8.70 -7.75 -0.34
CA CYS A 52 -8.81 -8.60 0.86
C CYS A 52 -8.21 -10.00 0.64
N ALA A 53 -8.47 -10.63 -0.51
CA ALA A 53 -7.87 -11.92 -0.84
C ALA A 53 -6.34 -11.84 -0.95
N SER A 54 -5.81 -10.73 -1.43
CA SER A 54 -4.36 -10.48 -1.52
C SER A 54 -3.76 -10.26 -0.13
N VAL A 55 -4.40 -9.44 0.71
CA VAL A 55 -3.99 -9.20 2.10
C VAL A 55 -4.00 -10.50 2.91
N ARG A 56 -5.04 -11.32 2.79
CA ARG A 56 -5.10 -12.66 3.41
C ARG A 56 -3.93 -13.53 2.99
N LYS A 57 -3.59 -13.55 1.69
CA LYS A 57 -2.44 -14.31 1.17
C LYS A 57 -1.12 -13.80 1.74
N VAL A 58 -0.95 -12.49 1.88
CA VAL A 58 0.25 -11.88 2.48
C VAL A 58 0.34 -12.27 3.95
N ARG A 59 -0.73 -12.07 4.74
CA ARG A 59 -0.77 -12.43 6.16
C ARG A 59 -0.48 -13.93 6.38
N ALA A 60 -1.04 -14.81 5.55
CA ALA A 60 -0.81 -16.25 5.64
C ALA A 60 0.64 -16.69 5.37
N ARG A 61 1.46 -15.83 4.72
CA ARG A 61 2.91 -16.07 4.53
C ARG A 61 3.73 -15.64 5.75
N LEU A 62 3.21 -14.74 6.57
CA LEU A 62 3.82 -14.32 7.82
C LEU A 62 3.57 -15.41 8.88
N LYS A 63 4.41 -16.45 8.85
CA LYS A 63 4.28 -17.64 9.69
C LYS A 63 5.07 -17.59 10.99
N ASN A 64 5.88 -16.54 11.21
CA ASN A 64 6.73 -16.45 12.38
C ASN A 64 6.95 -14.99 12.82
N PRO A 65 6.16 -14.46 13.77
CA PRO A 65 5.05 -15.09 14.51
C PRO A 65 3.77 -15.28 13.65
N LEU A 66 2.78 -16.05 14.14
CA LEU A 66 1.44 -16.12 13.54
C LEU A 66 0.71 -14.78 13.74
N TYR A 67 0.45 -14.05 12.66
CA TYR A 67 -0.26 -12.78 12.72
C TYR A 67 -1.78 -13.02 12.77
N SER A 68 -2.44 -12.69 13.88
CA SER A 68 -3.89 -12.51 13.91
C SER A 68 -4.30 -11.34 13.00
N VAL A 69 -5.60 -11.23 12.66
CA VAL A 69 -6.12 -10.07 11.93
C VAL A 69 -5.72 -8.78 12.66
N ASP A 70 -5.99 -8.70 13.96
CA ASP A 70 -5.74 -7.49 14.75
C ASP A 70 -4.26 -7.12 14.83
N TYR A 71 -3.39 -8.11 15.00
CA TYR A 71 -1.94 -7.87 15.06
C TYR A 71 -1.40 -7.42 13.69
N TYR A 72 -1.94 -7.98 12.61
CA TYR A 72 -1.61 -7.55 11.25
C TYR A 72 -2.07 -6.11 10.99
N LEU A 73 -3.31 -5.75 11.32
CA LEU A 73 -3.81 -4.37 11.19
C LEU A 73 -3.00 -3.39 12.06
N GLY A 74 -2.66 -3.77 13.29
CA GLY A 74 -1.80 -2.96 14.15
C GLY A 74 -0.39 -2.74 13.57
N THR A 75 0.16 -3.73 12.86
CA THR A 75 1.44 -3.60 12.17
C THR A 75 1.33 -2.61 11.01
N LEU A 76 0.25 -2.67 10.22
CA LEU A 76 0.01 -1.70 9.15
C LEU A 76 -0.03 -0.27 9.69
N THR A 77 -0.76 -0.03 10.79
CA THR A 77 -0.81 1.27 11.46
C THR A 77 0.58 1.74 11.92
N GLN A 78 1.42 0.86 12.45
CA GLN A 78 2.79 1.19 12.86
C GLN A 78 3.71 1.55 11.68
N THR A 79 3.36 1.11 10.47
CA THR A 79 4.10 1.41 9.23
C THR A 79 3.49 2.56 8.43
N ASP A 80 2.70 3.41 9.07
CA ASP A 80 2.03 4.59 8.45
C ASP A 80 0.95 4.23 7.41
N LEU A 81 0.37 3.03 7.51
CA LEU A 81 -0.77 2.59 6.70
C LEU A 81 -2.08 2.67 7.49
N VAL A 82 -2.32 3.81 8.13
CA VAL A 82 -3.38 4.01 9.13
C VAL A 82 -4.77 3.94 8.50
N ALA A 83 -5.00 4.60 7.37
CA ALA A 83 -6.29 4.61 6.70
C ALA A 83 -6.61 3.23 6.12
N THR A 84 -5.62 2.57 5.52
CA THR A 84 -5.73 1.20 5.01
C THR A 84 -6.10 0.24 6.13
N ALA A 85 -5.44 0.34 7.29
CA ALA A 85 -5.74 -0.51 8.44
C ALA A 85 -7.16 -0.30 8.97
N ALA A 86 -7.62 0.96 9.01
CA ALA A 86 -8.97 1.31 9.44
C ALA A 86 -10.03 0.72 8.50
N GLU A 87 -9.88 0.91 7.18
CA GLU A 87 -10.81 0.40 6.18
C GLU A 87 -10.83 -1.13 6.12
N LEU A 88 -9.65 -1.77 6.18
CA LEU A 88 -9.53 -3.23 6.25
C LEU A 88 -10.17 -3.82 7.53
N GLY A 89 -10.25 -3.05 8.61
CA GLY A 89 -10.97 -3.42 9.82
C GLY A 89 -12.45 -3.73 9.55
N GLY A 90 -13.09 -3.02 8.61
CA GLY A 90 -14.45 -3.31 8.15
C GLY A 90 -14.61 -4.64 7.43
N PHE A 91 -13.50 -5.24 6.98
CA PHE A 91 -13.44 -6.51 6.26
C PHE A 91 -12.73 -7.62 7.04
N ALA A 92 -12.56 -7.48 8.36
CA ALA A 92 -11.76 -8.38 9.18
C ALA A 92 -12.08 -9.88 8.99
N GLU A 93 -13.35 -10.24 8.75
CA GLU A 93 -13.78 -11.62 8.51
C GLU A 93 -13.28 -12.21 7.17
N LEU A 94 -12.92 -11.37 6.21
CA LEU A 94 -12.41 -11.76 4.89
C LEU A 94 -10.88 -11.88 4.84
N LEU A 95 -10.20 -11.43 5.89
CA LEU A 95 -8.74 -11.38 5.99
C LEU A 95 -8.18 -12.64 6.61
#